data_AF-A0A436EPM5-F1
#
_entry.id   AF-A0A436EPM5-F1
#
_cell.length_a   1.000
_cell.length_b   1.000
_cell.length_c   1.000
_cell.angle_alpha   90.00
_cell.angle_beta   90.00
_cell.angle_gamma   90.00
#
_symmetry.space_group_name_H-M   'P 1'
#
loop_
_entity.id
_entity.type
_entity.pdbx_description
1 polymer ?
#
loop_
_entity_poly.entity_id
_entity_poly.type
_entity_poly.pdbx_seq_one_letter_code
_entity_poly.pdbx_strand_id
1 'polypeptide(L)'
;YQWLFFEQYSHEPYIAVRKALLTFPERAGDATPERLAVTLERGNKALGVMNRHLENNAFFSGSTLSVADIALYAYTHTAEQGGFHLDAYPAVAAWLGRVEADPGHVPIEWMG
;
A
#
# COMPACT_ATOMS: atom_id res chain seq x y z
N TYR A 1 -1.45 17.34 -0.51
CA TYR A 1 -2.15 16.81 0.68
C TYR A 1 -3.20 15.74 0.38
N GLN A 2 -3.92 15.78 -0.76
CA GLN A 2 -4.93 14.78 -1.12
C GLN A 2 -4.48 13.32 -0.90
N TRP A 3 -3.25 12.97 -1.28
CA TRP A 3 -2.73 11.61 -1.15
C TRP A 3 -2.46 11.15 0.28
N LEU A 4 -2.13 12.06 1.20
CA LEU A 4 -2.00 11.73 2.62
C LEU A 4 -3.38 11.48 3.26
N PHE A 5 -4.41 12.25 2.85
CA PHE A 5 -5.78 11.95 3.26
C PHE A 5 -6.29 10.64 2.65
N PHE A 6 -5.97 10.38 1.39
CA PHE A 6 -6.28 9.11 0.75
C PHE A 6 -5.61 7.94 1.49
N GLU A 7 -4.35 8.09 1.88
CA GLU A 7 -3.61 7.09 2.64
C GLU A 7 -4.36 6.74 3.93
N GLN A 8 -4.69 7.75 4.76
CA GLN A 8 -5.36 7.57 6.05
C GLN A 8 -6.81 7.05 5.95
N TYR A 9 -7.58 7.46 4.95
CA TYR A 9 -9.03 7.15 4.90
C TYR A 9 -9.40 6.01 3.96
N SER A 10 -8.54 5.69 2.98
CA SER A 10 -8.89 4.78 1.88
C SER A 10 -7.86 3.70 1.62
N HIS A 11 -6.63 3.80 2.13
CA HIS A 11 -5.58 2.82 1.87
C HIS A 11 -5.17 2.07 3.14
N GLU A 12 -4.67 2.78 4.16
CA GLU A 12 -4.21 2.19 5.42
C GLU A 12 -5.29 1.32 6.09
N PRO A 13 -6.56 1.77 6.21
CA PRO A 13 -7.58 1.00 6.93
C PRO A 13 -7.95 -0.34 6.29
N TYR A 14 -7.50 -0.59 5.06
CA TYR A 14 -7.81 -1.81 4.32
C TYR A 14 -6.57 -2.61 3.96
N ILE A 15 -5.47 -1.97 3.58
CA ILE A 15 -4.23 -2.69 3.24
C ILE A 15 -3.46 -3.06 4.50
N ALA A 16 -3.16 -2.07 5.35
CA ALA A 16 -2.41 -2.30 6.58
C ALA A 16 -3.20 -3.17 7.57
N VAL A 17 -4.50 -2.87 7.75
CA VAL A 17 -5.37 -3.64 8.63
C VAL A 17 -5.51 -5.08 8.17
N ARG A 18 -5.74 -5.34 6.88
CA ARG A 18 -5.86 -6.72 6.37
C ARG A 18 -4.58 -7.50 6.57
N LYS A 19 -3.44 -6.91 6.24
CA LYS A 19 -2.12 -7.49 6.52
C LYS A 19 -2.03 -7.86 7.99
N ALA A 20 -2.35 -6.92 8.88
CA ALA A 20 -2.26 -7.14 10.32
C ALA A 20 -3.18 -8.26 10.83
N LEU A 21 -4.40 -8.38 10.29
CA LEU A 21 -5.32 -9.47 10.62
C LEU A 21 -4.79 -10.86 10.22
N LEU A 22 -3.99 -10.93 9.16
CA LEU A 22 -3.46 -12.19 8.62
C LEU A 22 -2.06 -12.55 9.12
N THR A 23 -1.31 -11.59 9.64
CA THR A 23 0.11 -11.75 10.01
C THR A 23 0.37 -11.77 11.51
N PHE A 24 -0.46 -11.10 12.32
CA PHE A 24 -0.26 -11.00 13.76
C PHE A 24 -1.18 -11.97 14.53
N PRO A 25 -0.63 -12.97 15.25
CA PRO A 25 -1.43 -13.95 15.98
C PRO A 25 -2.42 -13.35 16.98
N GLU A 26 -2.03 -12.26 17.64
CA GLU A 26 -2.89 -11.53 18.59
C GLU A 26 -4.14 -10.92 17.93
N ARG A 27 -4.14 -10.77 16.60
CA ARG A 27 -5.28 -10.27 15.81
C ARG A 27 -6.07 -11.38 15.13
N ALA A 28 -5.71 -12.64 15.31
CA ALA A 28 -6.39 -13.76 14.64
C ALA A 28 -7.89 -13.86 15.03
N GLY A 29 -8.23 -13.53 16.29
CA GLY A 29 -9.63 -13.50 16.74
C GLY A 29 -10.50 -12.43 16.06
N ASP A 30 -9.86 -11.40 15.52
CA ASP A 30 -10.48 -10.27 14.85
C ASP A 30 -10.69 -10.50 13.33
N ALA A 31 -10.09 -11.56 12.78
CA ALA A 31 -10.04 -11.88 11.35
C ALA A 31 -11.30 -12.64 10.89
N THR A 32 -12.49 -12.08 11.16
CA THR A 32 -13.75 -12.71 10.72
C THR A 32 -13.87 -12.73 9.19
N PRO A 33 -14.61 -13.69 8.59
CA PRO A 33 -14.83 -13.74 7.15
C PRO A 33 -15.34 -12.42 6.56
N GLU A 34 -16.24 -11.73 7.27
CA GLU A 34 -16.82 -10.46 6.84
C GLU A 34 -15.77 -9.34 6.84
N ARG A 35 -14.97 -9.23 7.91
CA ARG A 35 -13.91 -8.21 8.00
C ARG A 35 -12.83 -8.46 6.96
N LEU A 36 -12.47 -9.71 6.73
CA LEU A 36 -11.57 -10.08 5.65
C LEU A 36 -12.17 -9.72 4.29
N ALA A 37 -13.42 -10.06 4.00
CA ALA A 37 -14.05 -9.71 2.72
C ALA A 37 -14.05 -8.20 2.46
N VAL A 38 -14.48 -7.40 3.44
CA VAL A 38 -14.54 -5.93 3.33
C VAL A 38 -13.16 -5.32 3.12
N THR A 39 -12.17 -5.76 3.88
CA THR A 39 -10.81 -5.23 3.75
C THR A 39 -10.14 -5.61 2.42
N LEU A 40 -10.42 -6.82 1.90
CA LEU A 40 -9.96 -7.22 0.57
C LEU A 40 -10.58 -6.36 -0.53
N GLU A 41 -11.90 -6.22 -0.53
CA GLU A 41 -12.63 -5.45 -1.52
C GLU A 41 -12.16 -3.98 -1.55
N ARG A 42 -12.10 -3.35 -0.38
CA ARG A 42 -11.73 -1.94 -0.28
C ARG A 42 -10.24 -1.70 -0.50
N GLY A 43 -9.38 -2.63 -0.12
CA GLY A 43 -7.94 -2.57 -0.44
C GLY A 43 -7.70 -2.67 -1.94
N ASN A 44 -8.37 -3.58 -2.64
CA ASN A 44 -8.30 -3.68 -4.10
C ASN A 44 -8.83 -2.42 -4.80
N LYS A 45 -9.88 -1.78 -4.24
CA LYS A 45 -10.35 -0.48 -4.72
C LYS A 45 -9.29 0.62 -4.56
N ALA A 46 -8.60 0.65 -3.42
CA ALA A 46 -7.52 1.61 -3.17
C ALA A 46 -6.36 1.43 -4.15
N LEU A 47 -5.90 0.18 -4.34
CA LEU A 47 -4.86 -0.17 -5.32
C LEU A 47 -5.27 0.22 -6.74
N GLY A 48 -6.54 0.05 -7.11
CA GLY A 48 -7.05 0.50 -8.40
C GLY A 48 -7.02 2.03 -8.59
N VAL A 49 -7.29 2.80 -7.53
CA VAL A 49 -7.14 4.27 -7.56
C VAL A 49 -5.69 4.68 -7.72
N MET A 50 -4.78 4.05 -6.97
CA MET A 50 -3.35 4.27 -7.09
C MET A 50 -2.85 3.95 -8.49
N ASN A 51 -3.20 2.78 -9.04
CA ASN A 51 -2.76 2.33 -10.35
C ASN A 51 -3.14 3.34 -11.44
N ARG A 52 -4.40 3.78 -11.46
CA ARG A 52 -4.90 4.75 -12.45
C ARG A 52 -4.17 6.09 -12.37
N HIS A 53 -3.80 6.54 -11.17
CA HIS A 53 -3.02 7.76 -11.02
C HIS A 53 -1.59 7.59 -11.55
N LEU A 54 -0.95 6.47 -11.20
CA LEU A 54 0.43 6.15 -11.54
C LEU A 54 0.62 5.75 -13.02
N GLU A 55 -0.46 5.44 -13.74
CA GLU A 55 -0.42 5.30 -15.21
C GLU A 55 0.06 6.58 -15.90
N ASN A 56 -0.21 7.75 -15.32
CA ASN A 56 0.11 9.05 -15.92
C ASN A 56 1.15 9.84 -15.12
N ASN A 57 1.61 9.33 -13.97
CA ASN A 57 2.51 10.04 -13.06
C ASN A 57 3.59 9.10 -12.54
N ALA A 58 4.82 9.58 -12.44
CA ALA A 58 5.91 8.78 -11.87
C ALA A 58 5.73 8.53 -10.37
N PHE A 59 5.21 9.55 -9.66
CA PHE A 59 4.99 9.59 -8.21
C PHE A 59 3.66 10.29 -7.89
N PHE A 60 3.20 10.21 -6.64
CA PHE A 60 1.91 10.77 -6.22
C PHE A 60 1.85 12.31 -6.24
N SER A 61 3.01 12.99 -6.23
CA SER A 61 3.11 14.44 -6.39
C SER A 61 3.61 14.87 -7.77
N GLY A 62 3.55 14.00 -8.78
CA GLY A 62 3.95 14.27 -10.16
C GLY A 62 5.24 13.57 -10.55
N SER A 63 6.30 14.33 -10.82
CA SER A 63 7.57 13.81 -11.36
C SER A 63 8.64 13.48 -10.32
N THR A 64 8.46 13.88 -9.06
CA THR A 64 9.45 13.69 -7.99
C THR A 64 8.87 12.93 -6.80
N LEU A 65 9.70 12.10 -6.17
CA LEU A 65 9.38 11.42 -4.91
C LEU A 65 8.96 12.44 -3.83
N SER A 66 7.95 12.08 -3.05
CA SER A 66 7.40 12.95 -2.01
C SER A 66 7.00 12.16 -0.76
N VAL A 67 6.65 12.87 0.32
CA VAL A 67 6.11 12.25 1.55
C VAL A 67 4.86 11.40 1.29
N ALA A 68 4.07 11.71 0.26
CA ALA A 68 2.91 10.90 -0.11
C ALA A 68 3.34 9.51 -0.60
N ASP A 69 4.44 9.42 -1.35
CA ASP A 69 4.98 8.17 -1.83
C ASP A 69 5.50 7.33 -0.66
N ILE A 70 6.23 7.95 0.27
CA ILE A 70 6.74 7.27 1.47
C ILE A 70 5.59 6.69 2.31
N ALA A 71 4.55 7.49 2.56
CA ALA A 71 3.38 7.06 3.34
C ALA A 71 2.66 5.86 2.69
N LEU A 72 2.40 5.94 1.38
CA LEU A 72 1.73 4.86 0.66
C LEU A 72 2.63 3.62 0.51
N TYR A 73 3.94 3.81 0.35
CA TYR A 73 4.90 2.72 0.16
C TYR A 73 4.99 1.82 1.38
N ALA A 74 4.98 2.40 2.58
CA ALA A 74 5.11 1.69 3.86
C ALA A 74 4.18 0.47 4.00
N TYR A 75 2.94 0.55 3.50
CA TYR A 75 2.01 -0.57 3.52
C TYR A 75 1.85 -1.28 2.17
N THR A 76 2.08 -0.58 1.06
CA THR A 76 1.88 -1.18 -0.27
C THR A 76 2.97 -2.20 -0.62
N HIS A 77 4.23 -1.96 -0.23
CA HIS A 77 5.34 -2.87 -0.58
C HIS A 77 5.23 -4.26 0.08
N THR A 78 4.38 -4.40 1.11
CA THR A 78 4.10 -5.68 1.79
C THR A 78 2.65 -6.14 1.62
N ALA A 79 1.91 -5.57 0.65
CA ALA A 79 0.48 -5.85 0.47
C ALA A 79 0.19 -7.33 0.17
N GLU A 80 1.12 -8.08 -0.42
CA GLU A 80 0.95 -9.52 -0.67
C GLU A 80 0.73 -10.32 0.62
N GLN A 81 1.28 -9.88 1.76
CA GLN A 81 1.02 -10.48 3.07
C GLN A 81 -0.44 -10.30 3.52
N GLY A 82 -1.15 -9.33 2.95
CA GLY A 82 -2.59 -9.16 3.06
C GLY A 82 -3.39 -9.97 2.02
N GLY A 83 -2.75 -10.75 1.16
CA GLY A 83 -3.41 -11.48 0.07
C GLY A 83 -3.83 -10.59 -1.11
N PHE A 84 -3.16 -9.45 -1.31
CA PHE A 84 -3.33 -8.62 -2.51
C PHE A 84 -2.38 -9.10 -3.62
N HIS A 85 -2.87 -9.14 -4.85
CA HIS A 85 -2.10 -9.55 -6.03
C HIS A 85 -1.62 -8.30 -6.76
N LEU A 86 -0.37 -7.88 -6.53
CA LEU A 86 0.17 -6.61 -7.05
C LEU A 86 0.44 -6.65 -8.56
N ASP A 87 0.58 -7.83 -9.15
CA ASP A 87 0.64 -8.06 -10.59
C ASP A 87 -0.62 -7.60 -11.34
N ALA A 88 -1.77 -7.54 -10.67
CA ALA A 88 -3.00 -6.92 -11.20
C ALA A 88 -2.92 -5.39 -11.34
N TYR A 89 -1.87 -4.76 -10.79
CA TYR A 89 -1.69 -3.29 -10.74
C TYR A 89 -0.30 -2.89 -11.26
N PRO A 90 -0.05 -2.98 -12.58
CA PRO A 90 1.30 -2.83 -13.14
C PRO A 90 1.92 -1.44 -12.90
N ALA A 91 1.12 -0.37 -12.83
CA ALA A 91 1.65 0.96 -12.53
C ALA A 91 2.03 1.12 -11.06
N VAL A 92 1.32 0.43 -10.15
CA VAL A 92 1.71 0.32 -8.74
C VAL A 92 3.00 -0.48 -8.60
N ALA A 93 3.11 -1.65 -9.25
CA ALA A 93 4.32 -2.46 -9.22
C ALA A 93 5.54 -1.67 -9.74
N ALA A 94 5.39 -0.96 -10.86
CA ALA A 94 6.45 -0.11 -11.40
C ALA A 94 6.82 1.06 -10.46
N TRP A 95 5.84 1.64 -9.76
CA TRP A 95 6.08 2.68 -8.77
C TRP A 95 6.81 2.15 -7.53
N LEU A 96 6.47 0.97 -7.02
CA LEU A 96 7.19 0.33 -5.91
C LEU A 96 8.68 0.20 -6.24
N GLY A 97 9.00 -0.32 -7.43
CA GLY A 97 10.40 -0.43 -7.88
C GLY A 97 11.11 0.92 -8.02
N ARG A 98 10.40 2.00 -8.37
CA ARG A 98 10.99 3.36 -8.40
C ARG A 98 11.31 3.88 -7.00
N VAL A 99 10.43 3.65 -6.02
CA VAL A 99 10.65 4.08 -4.63
C VAL A 99 11.78 3.27 -3.99
N GLU A 100 11.84 1.96 -4.23
CA GLU A 100 12.90 1.08 -3.71
C GLU A 100 14.28 1.43 -4.29
N ALA A 101 14.33 1.90 -5.54
CA ALA A 101 15.57 2.32 -6.21
C ALA A 101 16.06 3.73 -5.82
N ASP A 102 15.32 4.47 -4.99
CA ASP A 102 15.77 5.79 -4.54
C ASP A 102 17.07 5.66 -3.70
N PRO A 103 18.12 6.48 -3.94
CA PRO A 103 19.39 6.37 -3.23
C PRO A 103 19.30 6.47 -1.70
N GLY A 104 18.26 7.11 -1.16
CA GLY A 104 18.02 7.24 0.27
C GLY A 104 17.13 6.15 0.86
N HIS A 105 16.62 5.22 0.04
CA HIS A 105 15.76 4.14 0.51
C HIS A 105 16.53 3.18 1.43
N VAL A 106 15.89 2.83 2.55
CA VAL A 106 16.36 1.79 3.46
C VAL A 106 15.26 0.77 3.68
N PRO A 107 15.60 -0.53 3.85
CA PRO A 107 14.61 -1.54 4.21
C PRO A 107 13.90 -1.20 5.53
N ILE A 108 12.70 -1.74 5.72
CA ILE A 108 11.90 -1.48 6.93
C ILE A 108 12.59 -1.99 8.20
N GLU A 109 13.51 -2.95 8.08
CA GLU A 109 14.31 -3.49 9.18
C GLU A 109 15.59 -2.70 9.49
N TRP A 110 15.84 -1.57 8.81
CA TRP A 110 17.07 -0.81 8.98
C TRP A 110 17.22 -0.27 10.41
N MET A 111 18.37 -0.56 11.05
CA MET A 111 18.65 -0.22 12.46
C MET A 111 19.75 0.83 12.65
N GLY A 112 20.25 1.46 11.58
CA GLY A 112 21.37 2.42 11.67
C GLY A 112 22.73 1.79 11.46
#